data_AF-A0A955VKW3-F1
#
_entry.id   AF-A0A955VKW3-F1
#
_cell.length_a   1.000
_cell.length_b   1.000
_cell.length_c   1.000
_cell.angle_alpha   90.00
_cell.angle_beta   90.00
_cell.angle_gamma   90.00
#
_symmetry.space_group_name_H-M   'P 1'
#
loop_
_entity.id
_entity.type
_entity.pdbx_description
1 polymer ?
#
loop_
_entity_poly.entity_id
_entity_poly.type
_entity_poly.pdbx_seq_one_letter_code
_entity_poly.pdbx_strand_id
1 'polypeptide(L)'
;MGRYPCPCCRFLTLDEEPPGTYEICPVCFWEDDQSQFDDPDYTGGANASSLNEARATFARIGASSADDLEFVRAPLPNEIPRCEIPRASERTIRAERETDGRPISNNNLVESLLRLVPEFGLEPGEKDPELPYVVLGGFALFVRNLLRDSSADPDLVERCMSFLQLMADSSDADVENLLVVGILEVLADEPECRRQVSARLGQRISELFDEVERFWRGGG
;
A
#
# COMPACT_ATOMS: atom_id res chain seq x y z
N MET A 1 12.82 15.65 -20.85
CA MET A 1 11.87 14.51 -20.72
C MET A 1 11.88 14.20 -19.25
N GLY A 2 10.78 14.57 -18.58
CA GLY A 2 10.75 14.70 -17.12
C GLY A 2 11.24 13.46 -16.39
N ARG A 3 12.05 13.70 -15.36
CA ARG A 3 12.66 12.67 -14.51
C ARG A 3 12.16 12.76 -13.07
N TYR A 4 11.70 13.93 -12.66
CA TYR A 4 11.33 14.20 -11.28
C TYR A 4 9.82 14.49 -11.14
N PRO A 5 9.22 14.08 -10.01
CA PRO A 5 7.78 14.18 -9.81
C PRO A 5 7.37 15.63 -9.52
N CYS A 6 6.35 16.12 -10.22
CA CYS A 6 5.71 17.40 -9.89
C CYS A 6 5.15 17.38 -8.45
N PRO A 7 5.39 18.41 -7.61
CA PRO A 7 4.87 18.47 -6.25
C PRO A 7 3.34 18.44 -6.14
N CYS A 8 2.64 18.88 -7.18
CA CYS A 8 1.18 18.89 -7.27
C CYS A 8 0.64 17.52 -7.73
N CYS A 9 0.89 17.11 -8.98
CA CYS A 9 0.25 15.94 -9.58
C CYS A 9 1.07 14.64 -9.51
N ARG A 10 2.32 14.69 -9.03
CA ARG A 10 3.26 13.57 -8.92
C ARG A 10 3.73 12.91 -10.23
N PHE A 11 3.24 13.33 -11.39
CA PHE A 11 3.79 12.87 -12.68
C PHE A 11 5.26 13.32 -12.86
N LEU A 12 6.07 12.46 -13.49
CA LEU A 12 7.50 12.68 -13.75
C LEU A 12 7.68 13.66 -14.91
N THR A 13 7.40 14.93 -14.67
CA THR A 13 7.38 15.96 -15.72
C THR A 13 8.51 16.97 -15.62
N LEU A 14 9.17 17.09 -14.46
CA LEU A 14 10.22 18.08 -14.24
C LEU A 14 11.58 17.52 -14.67
N ASP A 15 12.38 18.32 -15.36
CA ASP A 15 13.70 17.92 -15.85
C ASP A 15 14.79 18.03 -14.76
N GLU A 16 14.58 18.90 -13.77
CA GLU A 16 15.41 19.10 -12.57
C GLU A 16 14.70 18.65 -11.28
N GLU A 17 15.47 18.43 -10.21
CA GLU A 17 14.95 17.93 -8.93
C GLU A 17 14.22 19.05 -8.18
N PRO A 18 12.91 18.92 -7.91
CA PRO A 18 12.18 19.89 -7.08
C PRO A 18 12.60 19.76 -5.61
N PRO A 19 12.38 20.80 -4.78
CA PRO A 19 11.64 22.03 -5.09
C PRO A 19 12.48 23.17 -5.70
N GLY A 20 11.77 24.16 -6.25
CA GLY A 20 12.33 25.45 -6.68
C GLY A 20 12.96 25.43 -8.07
N THR A 21 12.51 24.56 -8.97
CA THR A 21 12.98 24.54 -10.37
C THR A 21 12.32 25.62 -11.23
N TYR A 22 11.22 26.21 -10.77
CA TYR A 22 10.37 27.14 -11.52
C TYR A 22 9.83 26.54 -12.83
N GLU A 23 9.91 25.22 -13.00
CA GLU A 23 9.35 24.53 -14.15
C GLU A 23 7.82 24.43 -14.02
N ILE A 24 7.11 24.62 -15.13
CA ILE A 24 5.66 24.47 -15.19
C ILE A 24 5.33 23.04 -15.64
N CYS A 25 4.60 22.30 -14.82
CA CYS A 25 4.17 20.95 -15.15
C CYS A 25 3.15 20.96 -16.31
N PRO A 26 3.40 20.34 -17.47
CA PRO A 26 2.43 20.32 -18.58
C PRO A 26 1.19 19.45 -18.30
N VAL A 27 1.19 18.65 -17.23
CA VAL A 27 0.06 17.76 -16.88
C VAL A 27 -0.94 18.45 -15.96
N CYS A 28 -0.48 19.26 -15.00
CA CYS A 28 -1.37 19.96 -14.08
C CYS A 28 -1.27 21.49 -14.15
N PHE A 29 -0.25 22.04 -14.80
CA PHE A 29 0.07 23.46 -14.90
C PHE A 29 0.59 24.15 -13.63
N TRP A 30 0.94 23.37 -12.59
CA TRP A 30 1.63 23.90 -11.41
C TRP A 30 3.06 24.35 -11.75
N GLU A 31 3.45 25.55 -11.32
CA GLU A 31 4.84 26.02 -11.33
C GLU A 31 5.56 25.60 -10.03
N ASP A 32 6.71 24.94 -10.15
CA ASP A 32 7.49 24.46 -9.00
C ASP A 32 8.16 25.62 -8.22
N ASP A 33 7.44 26.16 -7.24
CA ASP A 33 7.90 27.23 -6.36
C ASP A 33 8.40 26.71 -5.00
N GLN A 34 9.61 27.12 -4.61
CA GLN A 34 10.23 26.73 -3.34
C GLN A 34 9.39 27.18 -2.13
N SER A 35 8.84 28.39 -2.15
CA SER A 35 8.14 28.95 -0.99
C SER A 35 6.84 28.20 -0.73
N GLN A 36 6.08 27.90 -1.79
CA GLN A 36 4.85 27.13 -1.73
C GLN A 36 5.10 25.62 -1.52
N PHE A 37 6.31 25.13 -1.79
CA PHE A 37 6.70 23.78 -1.39
C PHE A 37 7.02 23.71 0.11
N ASP A 38 7.77 24.68 0.63
CA ASP A 38 8.15 24.75 2.05
C ASP A 38 6.96 25.05 2.97
N ASP A 39 6.01 25.89 2.51
CA ASP A 39 4.71 26.12 3.14
C ASP A 39 3.57 25.78 2.16
N PRO A 40 3.07 24.53 2.16
CA PRO A 40 2.04 24.06 1.24
C PRO A 40 0.68 24.74 1.33
N ASP A 41 0.44 25.53 2.39
CA ASP A 41 -0.78 26.32 2.58
C ASP A 41 -0.57 27.80 2.20
N TYR A 42 0.66 28.20 1.82
CA TYR A 42 0.97 29.55 1.36
C TYR A 42 0.34 29.84 -0.01
N THR A 43 -0.53 30.85 -0.05
CA THR A 43 -1.22 31.34 -1.25
C THR A 43 -0.54 32.59 -1.82
N GLY A 44 -0.66 32.83 -3.12
CA GLY A 44 -0.18 34.07 -3.75
C GLY A 44 1.32 34.12 -4.00
N GLY A 45 1.98 32.95 -4.13
CA GLY A 45 3.34 32.81 -4.63
C GLY A 45 3.38 32.85 -6.16
N ALA A 46 4.20 31.99 -6.79
CA ALA A 46 4.17 31.80 -8.24
C ALA A 46 2.78 31.32 -8.71
N ASN A 47 2.10 30.55 -7.88
CA ASN A 47 0.74 30.06 -8.12
C ASN A 47 -0.27 30.85 -7.26
N ALA A 48 -1.44 31.15 -7.83
CA ALA A 48 -2.50 31.89 -7.13
C ALA A 48 -3.02 31.11 -5.90
N SER A 49 -3.26 29.81 -6.06
CA SER A 49 -3.66 28.88 -5.00
C SER A 49 -2.44 28.30 -4.27
N SER A 50 -2.66 27.75 -3.07
CA SER A 50 -1.62 26.98 -2.37
C SER A 50 -1.35 25.63 -3.03
N LEU A 51 -0.26 24.97 -2.64
CA LEU A 51 0.07 23.64 -3.15
C LEU A 51 -0.96 22.58 -2.74
N ASN A 52 -1.52 22.68 -1.53
CA ASN A 52 -2.58 21.78 -1.08
C ASN A 52 -3.90 22.01 -1.83
N GLU A 53 -4.27 23.26 -2.10
CA GLU A 53 -5.44 23.59 -2.93
C GLU A 53 -5.27 23.09 -4.36
N ALA A 54 -4.07 23.24 -4.92
CA ALA A 54 -3.75 22.74 -6.26
C ALA A 54 -3.84 21.22 -6.35
N ARG A 55 -3.33 20.48 -5.34
CA ARG A 55 -3.47 19.02 -5.25
C ARG A 55 -4.93 18.59 -5.22
N ALA A 56 -5.75 19.24 -4.38
CA ALA A 56 -7.17 18.95 -4.28
C ALA A 56 -7.92 19.26 -5.59
N THR A 57 -7.57 20.37 -6.25
CA THR A 57 -8.15 20.75 -7.54
C THR A 57 -7.73 19.77 -8.64
N PHE A 58 -6.47 19.38 -8.70
CA PHE A 58 -5.97 18.39 -9.66
C PHE A 58 -6.71 17.06 -9.54
N ALA A 59 -6.91 16.56 -8.31
CA ALA A 59 -7.68 15.34 -8.07
C ALA A 59 -9.13 15.43 -8.57
N ARG A 60 -9.71 16.65 -8.62
CA ARG A 60 -11.09 16.89 -9.05
C ARG A 60 -11.24 17.11 -10.55
N ILE A 61 -10.33 17.86 -11.17
CA ILE A 61 -10.50 18.35 -12.57
C ILE A 61 -9.29 18.09 -13.48
N GLY A 62 -8.17 17.59 -12.96
CA GLY A 62 -6.96 17.33 -13.75
C GLY A 62 -6.08 18.55 -14.02
N ALA A 63 -6.27 19.66 -13.30
CA ALA A 63 -5.45 20.87 -13.36
C ALA A 63 -5.21 21.47 -11.96
N SER A 64 -4.15 22.25 -11.76
CA SER A 64 -3.83 22.93 -10.50
C SER A 64 -4.86 24.00 -10.15
N SER A 65 -5.43 24.66 -11.15
CA SER A 65 -6.54 25.59 -10.98
C SER A 65 -7.57 25.41 -12.09
N ALA A 66 -8.75 26.02 -11.92
CA ALA A 66 -9.78 26.01 -12.95
C ALA A 66 -9.39 26.85 -14.18
N ASP A 67 -8.56 27.87 -13.99
CA ASP A 67 -8.14 28.79 -15.05
C ASP A 67 -7.10 28.13 -15.97
N ASP A 68 -6.42 27.09 -15.49
CA ASP A 68 -5.33 26.43 -16.21
C ASP A 68 -5.78 25.29 -17.15
N LEU A 69 -7.08 24.99 -17.18
CA LEU A 69 -7.62 23.81 -17.87
C LEU A 69 -7.31 23.76 -19.37
N GLU A 70 -7.12 24.91 -20.01
CA GLU A 70 -6.79 24.95 -21.45
C GLU A 70 -5.32 24.63 -21.76
N PHE A 71 -4.44 24.68 -20.75
CA PHE A 71 -3.00 24.49 -20.91
C PHE A 71 -2.51 23.09 -20.52
N VAL A 72 -3.36 22.29 -19.88
CA VAL A 72 -3.01 20.92 -19.46
C VAL A 72 -3.10 19.91 -20.60
N ARG A 73 -2.32 18.83 -20.49
CA ARG A 73 -2.45 17.64 -21.32
C ARG A 73 -2.45 16.37 -20.47
N ALA A 74 -2.90 15.27 -21.05
CA ALA A 74 -2.72 13.96 -20.44
C ALA A 74 -1.22 13.64 -20.23
N PRO A 75 -0.86 12.91 -19.16
CA PRO A 75 0.51 12.44 -18.96
C PRO A 75 0.90 11.45 -20.06
N LEU A 76 2.16 11.50 -20.49
CA LEU A 76 2.73 10.50 -21.40
C LEU A 76 2.99 9.19 -20.64
N PRO A 77 3.01 8.02 -21.32
CA PRO A 77 3.25 6.74 -20.64
C PRO A 77 4.54 6.66 -19.81
N ASN A 78 5.58 7.42 -20.19
CA ASN A 78 6.84 7.49 -19.45
C ASN A 78 6.85 8.51 -18.31
N GLU A 79 5.84 9.38 -18.22
CA GLU A 79 5.68 10.38 -17.15
C GLU A 79 4.80 9.85 -16.01
N ILE A 80 4.01 8.79 -16.27
CA ILE A 80 3.28 8.06 -15.24
C ILE A 80 4.33 7.43 -14.32
N PRO A 81 4.39 7.82 -13.03
CA PRO A 81 5.24 7.14 -12.08
C PRO A 81 4.85 5.68 -12.14
N ARG A 82 5.80 4.82 -12.50
CA ARG A 82 5.57 3.40 -12.32
C ARG A 82 5.27 3.26 -10.84
N CYS A 83 4.19 2.56 -10.51
CA CYS A 83 4.00 2.10 -9.16
C CYS A 83 5.25 1.27 -8.85
N GLU A 84 6.24 1.89 -8.22
CA GLU A 84 7.24 1.18 -7.44
C GLU A 84 6.44 0.70 -6.24
N ILE A 85 5.71 -0.40 -6.44
CA ILE A 85 5.48 -1.33 -5.36
C ILE A 85 6.89 -1.54 -4.81
N PRO A 86 7.18 -1.15 -3.55
CA PRO A 86 8.51 -1.34 -3.01
C PRO A 86 8.88 -2.78 -3.30
N ARG A 87 10.08 -3.02 -3.83
CA ARG A 87 10.49 -4.40 -4.11
C ARG A 87 10.22 -5.22 -2.86
N ALA A 88 9.86 -6.50 -2.97
CA ALA A 88 9.58 -7.34 -1.80
C ALA A 88 10.60 -7.08 -0.67
N SER A 89 11.88 -6.96 -1.02
CA SER A 89 12.99 -6.55 -0.14
C SER A 89 12.82 -5.23 0.63
N GLU A 90 12.27 -4.18 0.04
CA GLU A 90 12.05 -2.87 0.69
C GLU A 90 10.83 -2.87 1.62
N ARG A 91 9.79 -3.64 1.28
CA ARG A 91 8.67 -3.95 2.18
C ARG A 91 9.14 -4.78 3.38
N THR A 92 9.96 -5.80 3.13
CA THR A 92 10.61 -6.60 4.17
C THR A 92 11.48 -5.71 5.06
N ILE A 93 12.31 -4.81 4.53
CA ILE A 93 13.17 -3.92 5.35
C ILE A 93 12.34 -2.96 6.22
N ARG A 94 11.23 -2.42 5.73
CA ARG A 94 10.36 -1.52 6.51
C ARG A 94 9.63 -2.28 7.62
N ALA A 95 9.09 -3.45 7.30
CA ALA A 95 8.43 -4.31 8.27
C ALA A 95 9.40 -4.94 9.28
N GLU A 96 10.63 -5.29 8.88
CA GLU A 96 11.72 -5.72 9.79
C GLU A 96 12.12 -4.61 10.76
N ARG A 97 12.13 -3.34 10.33
CA ARG A 97 12.37 -2.20 11.24
C ARG A 97 11.25 -2.04 12.27
N GLU A 98 10.03 -2.44 11.93
CA GLU A 98 8.85 -2.39 12.81
C GLU A 98 8.79 -3.62 13.75
N THR A 99 9.47 -4.73 13.42
CA THR A 99 9.65 -5.93 14.28
C THR A 99 10.94 -5.93 15.11
N ASP A 100 11.60 -4.77 15.32
CA ASP A 100 12.91 -4.64 15.98
C ASP A 100 14.03 -5.49 15.33
N GLY A 101 13.91 -5.80 14.04
CA GLY A 101 14.86 -6.60 13.26
C GLY A 101 14.85 -8.09 13.58
N ARG A 102 13.83 -8.60 14.30
CA ARG A 102 13.69 -10.04 14.56
C ARG A 102 12.86 -10.68 13.44
N PRO A 103 13.34 -11.80 12.86
CA PRO A 103 12.54 -12.56 11.90
C PRO A 103 11.29 -13.14 12.57
N ILE A 104 10.20 -13.22 11.81
CA ILE A 104 8.98 -13.86 12.26
C ILE A 104 9.20 -15.37 12.40
N SER A 105 8.72 -15.90 13.51
CA SER A 105 8.72 -17.32 13.86
C SER A 105 7.37 -17.67 14.50
N ASN A 106 7.06 -18.95 14.61
CA ASN A 106 5.83 -19.39 15.27
C ASN A 106 5.64 -18.78 16.68
N ASN A 107 6.73 -18.57 17.43
CA ASN A 107 6.70 -18.08 18.81
C ASN A 107 6.42 -16.57 18.97
N ASN A 108 6.66 -15.75 17.94
CA ASN A 108 6.49 -14.29 18.01
C ASN A 108 5.45 -13.76 17.02
N LEU A 109 4.83 -14.64 16.24
CA LEU A 109 3.92 -14.31 15.15
C LEU A 109 2.72 -13.46 15.58
N VAL A 110 2.07 -13.82 16.69
CA VAL A 110 0.92 -13.08 17.23
C VAL A 110 1.33 -11.70 17.75
N GLU A 111 2.49 -11.60 18.42
CA GLU A 111 3.01 -10.31 18.88
C GLU A 111 3.33 -9.39 17.70
N SER A 112 3.98 -9.93 16.66
CA SER A 112 4.30 -9.19 15.43
C SER A 112 3.03 -8.71 14.72
N LEU A 113 1.98 -9.55 14.66
CA LEU A 113 0.69 -9.16 14.10
C LEU A 113 0.10 -7.96 14.84
N LEU A 114 -0.04 -8.04 16.17
CA LEU A 114 -0.69 -7.01 16.96
C LEU A 114 0.11 -5.70 17.00
N ARG A 115 1.43 -5.79 16.85
CA ARG A 115 2.29 -4.61 16.72
C ARG A 115 2.08 -3.92 15.37
N LEU A 116 1.98 -4.68 14.28
CA LEU A 116 1.84 -4.12 12.94
C LEU A 116 0.39 -3.68 12.65
N VAL A 117 -0.59 -4.36 13.22
CA VAL A 117 -2.03 -4.11 13.01
C VAL A 117 -2.73 -4.01 14.37
N PRO A 118 -2.49 -2.93 15.14
CA PRO A 118 -3.12 -2.75 16.44
C PRO A 118 -4.65 -2.63 16.33
N GLU A 119 -5.17 -2.18 15.18
CA GLU A 119 -6.61 -2.07 14.90
C GLU A 119 -7.33 -3.40 14.86
N PHE A 120 -6.62 -4.50 14.60
CA PHE A 120 -7.23 -5.83 14.64
C PHE A 120 -7.74 -6.13 16.06
N GLY A 121 -6.91 -5.84 17.08
CA GLY A 121 -7.20 -6.08 18.48
C GLY A 121 -7.45 -7.56 18.83
N LEU A 122 -7.17 -7.94 20.08
CA LEU A 122 -7.75 -9.16 20.64
C LEU A 122 -8.81 -8.74 21.65
N GLU A 123 -10.08 -9.01 21.35
CA GLU A 123 -11.15 -8.84 22.33
C GLU A 123 -10.86 -9.73 23.56
N PRO A 124 -11.07 -9.23 24.79
CA PRO A 124 -10.80 -9.99 26.01
C PRO A 124 -11.59 -11.31 26.04
N GLY A 125 -10.89 -12.44 25.95
CA GLY A 125 -11.47 -13.78 26.10
C GLY A 125 -11.90 -14.48 24.80
N GLU A 126 -11.64 -13.91 23.62
CA GLU A 126 -12.18 -14.48 22.37
C GLU A 126 -11.20 -15.33 21.56
N LYS A 127 -9.89 -15.30 21.84
CA LYS A 127 -8.89 -16.14 21.17
C LYS A 127 -7.80 -16.45 22.16
N ASP A 128 -7.49 -17.74 22.37
CA ASP A 128 -6.34 -18.12 23.18
C ASP A 128 -5.06 -17.65 22.46
N PRO A 129 -4.32 -16.66 22.99
CA PRO A 129 -3.11 -16.17 22.35
C PRO A 129 -2.00 -17.24 22.30
N GLU A 130 -2.14 -18.36 23.02
CA GLU A 130 -1.25 -19.52 22.93
C GLU A 130 -1.51 -20.39 21.69
N LEU A 131 -2.58 -20.12 20.93
CA LEU A 131 -2.97 -20.86 19.72
C LEU A 131 -2.96 -19.94 18.48
N PRO A 132 -1.80 -19.81 17.79
CA PRO A 132 -1.64 -18.91 16.64
C PRO A 132 -2.70 -19.10 15.54
N TYR A 133 -3.10 -20.33 15.26
CA TYR A 133 -4.08 -20.62 14.20
C TYR A 133 -5.46 -19.97 14.46
N VAL A 134 -5.91 -19.87 15.72
CA VAL A 134 -7.20 -19.24 16.07
C VAL A 134 -7.13 -17.74 15.84
N VAL A 135 -6.02 -17.14 16.26
CA VAL A 135 -5.76 -15.70 16.08
C VAL A 135 -5.72 -15.35 14.60
N LEU A 136 -4.97 -16.12 13.82
CA LEU A 136 -4.80 -15.91 12.38
C LEU A 136 -6.09 -16.12 11.60
N GLY A 137 -6.92 -17.12 11.95
CA GLY A 137 -8.24 -17.31 11.34
C GLY A 137 -9.14 -16.09 11.55
N GLY A 138 -9.12 -15.52 12.75
CA GLY A 138 -9.82 -14.27 13.03
C GLY A 138 -9.25 -13.07 12.26
N PHE A 139 -7.92 -13.02 12.11
CA PHE A 139 -7.26 -11.98 11.31
C PHE A 139 -7.61 -12.09 9.82
N ALA A 140 -7.71 -13.31 9.29
CA ALA A 140 -8.13 -13.54 7.91
C ALA A 140 -9.53 -12.99 7.64
N LEU A 141 -10.47 -13.20 8.58
CA LEU A 141 -11.81 -12.62 8.50
C LEU A 141 -11.80 -11.10 8.57
N PHE A 142 -10.94 -10.53 9.42
CA PHE A 142 -10.73 -9.08 9.51
C PHE A 142 -10.23 -8.52 8.17
N VAL A 143 -9.18 -9.10 7.58
CA VAL A 143 -8.64 -8.72 6.27
C VAL A 143 -9.72 -8.84 5.18
N ARG A 144 -10.49 -9.93 5.18
CA ARG A 144 -11.57 -10.14 4.21
C ARG A 144 -12.62 -9.02 4.27
N ASN A 145 -13.06 -8.67 5.48
CA ASN A 145 -14.04 -7.59 5.66
C ASN A 145 -13.46 -6.24 5.25
N LEU A 146 -12.19 -5.98 5.58
CA LEU A 146 -11.47 -4.77 5.21
C LEU A 146 -11.38 -4.62 3.68
N LEU A 147 -11.09 -5.69 2.95
CA LEU A 147 -11.01 -5.68 1.48
C LEU A 147 -12.37 -5.54 0.78
N ARG A 148 -13.47 -5.83 1.47
CA ARG A 148 -14.84 -5.63 0.97
C ARG A 148 -15.29 -4.18 1.16
N ASP A 149 -14.78 -3.52 2.20
CA ASP A 149 -15.13 -2.15 2.50
C ASP A 149 -14.35 -1.18 1.61
N SER A 150 -15.04 -0.58 0.65
CA SER A 150 -14.43 0.42 -0.25
C SER A 150 -14.05 1.73 0.45
N SER A 151 -14.47 1.91 1.71
CA SER A 151 -14.12 3.05 2.56
C SER A 151 -13.04 2.72 3.59
N ALA A 152 -12.51 1.50 3.59
CA ALA A 152 -11.44 1.08 4.47
C ALA A 152 -10.20 1.97 4.33
N ASP A 153 -9.54 2.23 5.45
CA ASP A 153 -8.27 2.96 5.51
C ASP A 153 -7.21 2.24 4.65
N PRO A 154 -6.70 2.86 3.57
CA PRO A 154 -5.66 2.28 2.72
C PRO A 154 -4.39 1.90 3.48
N ASP A 155 -4.03 2.66 4.52
CA ASP A 155 -2.81 2.40 5.30
C ASP A 155 -2.98 1.14 6.16
N LEU A 156 -4.18 0.89 6.69
CA LEU A 156 -4.50 -0.34 7.42
C LEU A 156 -4.48 -1.56 6.50
N VAL A 157 -5.02 -1.44 5.29
CA VAL A 157 -4.93 -2.49 4.27
C VAL A 157 -3.47 -2.82 3.98
N GLU A 158 -2.62 -1.81 3.80
CA GLU A 158 -1.21 -2.01 3.50
C GLU A 158 -0.43 -2.66 4.65
N ARG A 159 -0.73 -2.32 5.90
CA ARG A 159 -0.13 -3.01 7.07
C ARG A 159 -0.54 -4.49 7.13
N CYS A 160 -1.81 -4.81 6.83
CA CYS A 160 -2.26 -6.20 6.75
C CYS A 160 -1.54 -6.98 5.64
N MET A 161 -1.39 -6.38 4.45
CA MET A 161 -0.64 -6.96 3.34
C MET A 161 0.84 -7.16 3.70
N SER A 162 1.43 -6.21 4.41
CA SER A 162 2.81 -6.32 4.88
C SER A 162 3.01 -7.49 5.84
N PHE A 163 2.06 -7.73 6.76
CA PHE A 163 2.10 -8.90 7.65
C PHE A 163 2.04 -10.22 6.86
N LEU A 164 1.13 -10.33 5.88
CA LEU A 164 1.02 -11.51 5.02
C LEU A 164 2.32 -11.77 4.27
N GLN A 165 2.94 -10.72 3.73
CA GLN A 165 4.22 -10.81 3.02
C GLN A 165 5.34 -11.30 3.95
N LEU A 166 5.41 -10.80 5.18
CA LEU A 166 6.40 -11.27 6.16
C LEU A 166 6.25 -12.76 6.49
N MET A 167 5.01 -13.25 6.61
CA MET A 167 4.78 -14.68 6.82
C MET A 167 5.24 -15.50 5.62
N ALA A 168 4.98 -15.02 4.40
CA ALA A 168 5.34 -15.74 3.18
C ALA A 168 6.84 -15.74 2.88
N ASP A 169 7.55 -14.69 3.31
CA ASP A 169 9.01 -14.58 3.18
C ASP A 169 9.76 -15.27 4.32
N SER A 170 9.05 -15.75 5.35
CA SER A 170 9.67 -16.47 6.46
C SER A 170 10.30 -17.78 6.00
N SER A 171 11.47 -18.10 6.54
CA SER A 171 12.12 -19.40 6.35
C SER A 171 11.61 -20.47 7.34
N ASP A 172 10.73 -20.09 8.26
CA ASP A 172 10.10 -20.99 9.24
C ASP A 172 8.90 -21.71 8.59
N ALA A 173 9.03 -23.03 8.42
CA ALA A 173 8.00 -23.86 7.81
C ALA A 173 6.68 -23.87 8.60
N ASP A 174 6.73 -23.67 9.92
CA ASP A 174 5.51 -23.59 10.74
C ASP A 174 4.74 -22.29 10.45
N VAL A 175 5.46 -21.18 10.18
CA VAL A 175 4.86 -19.89 9.82
C VAL A 175 4.21 -19.97 8.44
N GLU A 176 4.88 -20.59 7.46
CA GLU A 176 4.30 -20.80 6.13
C GLU A 176 3.04 -21.68 6.22
N ASN A 177 3.09 -22.78 6.97
CA ASN A 177 1.93 -23.63 7.18
C ASN A 177 0.77 -22.85 7.83
N LEU A 178 1.05 -22.04 8.85
CA LEU A 178 0.06 -21.18 9.51
C LEU A 178 -0.51 -20.10 8.59
N LEU A 179 0.29 -19.53 7.69
CA LEU A 179 -0.19 -18.61 6.65
C LEU A 179 -1.22 -19.32 5.77
N VAL A 180 -0.90 -20.53 5.30
CA VAL A 180 -1.76 -21.31 4.43
C VAL A 180 -3.08 -21.67 5.12
N VAL A 181 -3.02 -22.41 6.24
CA VAL A 181 -4.22 -22.95 6.89
C VAL A 181 -5.00 -21.90 7.70
N GLY A 182 -4.30 -20.91 8.25
CA GLY A 182 -4.90 -19.89 9.10
C GLY A 182 -5.47 -18.71 8.31
N ILE A 183 -4.92 -18.41 7.12
CA ILE A 183 -5.29 -17.20 6.38
C ILE A 183 -5.67 -17.48 4.93
N LEU A 184 -4.77 -18.08 4.15
CA LEU A 184 -4.99 -18.19 2.71
C LEU A 184 -6.20 -19.07 2.38
N GLU A 185 -6.43 -20.15 3.11
CA GLU A 185 -7.65 -20.96 2.98
C GLU A 185 -8.93 -20.13 3.20
N VAL A 186 -8.95 -19.28 4.23
CA VAL A 186 -10.11 -18.42 4.54
C VAL A 186 -10.32 -17.35 3.48
N LEU A 187 -9.24 -16.78 2.94
CA LEU A 187 -9.29 -15.77 1.88
C LEU A 187 -9.61 -16.38 0.50
N ALA A 188 -9.19 -17.62 0.25
CA ALA A 188 -9.40 -18.33 -1.02
C ALA A 188 -10.85 -18.73 -1.25
N ASP A 189 -11.66 -18.85 -0.19
CA ASP A 189 -13.11 -19.06 -0.26
C ASP A 189 -13.82 -17.94 -1.05
N GLU A 190 -13.20 -16.76 -1.18
CA GLU A 190 -13.75 -15.64 -1.93
C GLU A 190 -12.83 -15.20 -3.09
N PRO A 191 -13.24 -15.41 -4.36
CA PRO A 191 -12.41 -15.10 -5.53
C PRO A 191 -11.97 -13.62 -5.63
N GLU A 192 -12.79 -12.69 -5.13
CA GLU A 192 -12.45 -11.27 -5.13
C GLU A 192 -11.30 -10.96 -4.16
N CYS A 193 -11.36 -11.51 -2.95
CA CYS A 193 -10.31 -11.32 -1.95
C CYS A 193 -9.00 -11.90 -2.44
N ARG A 194 -9.00 -13.11 -3.03
CA ARG A 194 -7.81 -13.67 -3.67
C ARG A 194 -7.23 -12.73 -4.72
N ARG A 195 -8.04 -12.24 -5.67
CA ARG A 195 -7.56 -11.31 -6.70
C ARG A 195 -6.93 -10.06 -6.09
N GLN A 196 -7.58 -9.49 -5.07
CA GLN A 196 -7.09 -8.30 -4.39
C GLN A 196 -5.79 -8.52 -3.62
N VAL A 197 -5.62 -9.69 -2.99
CA VAL A 197 -4.42 -10.05 -2.23
C VAL A 197 -3.27 -10.38 -3.20
N SER A 198 -3.51 -11.24 -4.20
CA SER A 198 -2.50 -11.60 -5.22
C SER A 198 -2.04 -10.40 -6.06
N ALA A 199 -2.91 -9.41 -6.29
CA ALA A 199 -2.51 -8.18 -6.99
C ALA A 199 -1.58 -7.28 -6.16
N ARG A 200 -1.63 -7.40 -4.82
CA ARG A 200 -0.86 -6.56 -3.89
C ARG A 200 0.39 -7.24 -3.36
N LEU A 201 0.48 -8.55 -3.44
CA LEU A 201 1.52 -9.36 -2.81
C LEU A 201 2.42 -10.06 -3.85
N GLY A 202 3.60 -10.49 -3.39
CA GLY A 202 4.62 -11.08 -4.25
C GLY A 202 4.25 -12.44 -4.84
N GLN A 203 5.12 -12.93 -5.73
CA GLN A 203 4.95 -14.20 -6.44
C GLN A 203 4.73 -15.38 -5.48
N ARG A 204 5.43 -15.41 -4.33
CA ARG A 204 5.33 -16.50 -3.35
C ARG A 204 3.91 -16.71 -2.83
N ILE A 205 3.18 -15.64 -2.52
CA ILE A 205 1.80 -15.75 -2.01
C ILE A 205 0.85 -16.22 -3.10
N SER A 206 1.06 -15.81 -4.35
CA SER A 206 0.27 -16.29 -5.47
C SER A 206 0.46 -17.80 -5.69
N GLU A 207 1.70 -18.30 -5.56
CA GLU A 207 2.00 -19.73 -5.63
C GLU A 207 1.29 -20.51 -4.50
N LEU A 208 1.33 -20.00 -3.27
CA LEU A 208 0.63 -20.63 -2.13
C LEU A 208 -0.90 -20.66 -2.32
N PHE A 209 -1.51 -19.60 -2.86
CA PHE A 209 -2.94 -19.61 -3.21
C PHE A 209 -3.27 -20.66 -4.28
N ASP A 210 -2.41 -20.84 -5.28
CA ASP A 210 -2.59 -21.86 -6.32
C ASP A 210 -2.47 -23.28 -5.73
N GLU A 211 -1.60 -23.48 -4.74
CA GLU A 211 -1.49 -24.74 -4.01
C GLU A 211 -2.74 -25.07 -3.20
N VAL A 212 -3.29 -24.09 -2.46
CA VAL A 212 -4.56 -24.23 -1.74
C VAL A 212 -5.69 -24.63 -2.69
N GLU A 213 -5.79 -23.96 -3.84
CA GLU A 213 -6.84 -24.26 -4.83
C GLU A 213 -6.66 -25.65 -5.45
N ARG A 214 -5.42 -26.06 -5.76
CA ARG A 214 -5.15 -27.42 -6.25
C ARG A 214 -5.53 -28.47 -5.20
N PHE A 215 -5.26 -28.20 -3.93
CA PHE A 215 -5.67 -29.07 -2.83
C PHE A 215 -7.19 -29.20 -2.76
N TRP A 216 -7.93 -28.08 -2.76
CA TRP A 216 -9.40 -28.08 -2.71
C TRP A 216 -10.05 -28.72 -3.96
N ARG A 217 -9.47 -28.54 -5.15
CA ARG A 217 -9.97 -29.13 -6.40
C ARG A 217 -9.54 -30.59 -6.59
N GLY A 218 -8.51 -31.03 -5.87
CA GLY A 218 -7.86 -32.34 -6.03
C GLY A 218 -8.05 -33.33 -4.88
N GLY A 219 -8.61 -32.90 -3.74
CA GLY A 219 -8.79 -33.75 -2.57
C GLY A 219 -9.99 -33.35 -1.72
N GLY A 220 -11.03 -34.19 -1.72
CA GLY A 220 -12.21 -34.10 -0.86
C GLY A 220 -13.49 -34.48 -1.58
#